data_AF-A0A2E1JZM4-F1
#
_entry.id   AF-A0A2E1JZM4-F1
#
_cell.length_a   1.000
_cell.length_b   1.000
_cell.length_c   1.000
_cell.angle_alpha   90.00
_cell.angle_beta   90.00
_cell.angle_gamma   90.00
#
_symmetry.space_group_name_H-M   'P 1'
#
loop_
_entity.id
_entity.type
_entity.pdbx_description
1 polymer ?
#
loop_
_entity_poly.entity_id
_entity_poly.type
_entity_poly.pdbx_seq_one_letter_code
_entity_poly.pdbx_strand_id
1 'polypeptide(L)'
;ENEIKESVKAAKKFSNKGVGVLKCTSLYPAPDNTINLNSIVTLRDKLKVPVGYSDHTIDDLTICSAVSLGATIIEKHFTLDNKLLKADHKISMMPKDFLIMSKKIERILEILGTKNIVKFEE
;
A
#
# COMPACT_ATOMS: atom_id res chain seq x y z
N GLU A 1 0.68 12.14 -14.25
CA GLU A 1 0.45 10.88 -15.01
C GLU A 1 1.57 10.58 -16.01
N ASN A 2 1.94 11.52 -16.88
CA ASN A 2 2.99 11.30 -17.89
C ASN A 2 4.34 10.88 -17.27
N GLU A 3 4.77 11.57 -16.22
CA GLU A 3 6.01 11.26 -15.50
C GLU A 3 6.04 9.80 -15.03
N ILE A 4 4.96 9.30 -14.44
CA ILE A 4 4.86 7.92 -13.96
C ILE A 4 5.07 6.93 -15.13
N LYS A 5 4.43 7.19 -16.29
CA LYS A 5 4.57 6.33 -17.47
C LYS A 5 6.00 6.33 -18.00
N GLU A 6 6.62 7.49 -18.07
CA GLU A 6 8.00 7.64 -18.55
C GLU A 6 9.00 6.96 -17.61
N SER A 7 8.85 7.15 -16.29
CA SER A 7 9.68 6.48 -15.28
C SER A 7 9.53 4.95 -15.35
N VAL A 8 8.30 4.44 -15.48
CA VAL A 8 8.07 2.99 -15.62
C VAL A 8 8.67 2.46 -16.93
N LYS A 9 8.54 3.19 -18.04
CA LYS A 9 9.15 2.81 -19.34
C LYS A 9 10.68 2.76 -19.23
N ALA A 10 11.28 3.76 -18.61
CA ALA A 10 12.72 3.81 -18.38
C ALA A 10 13.18 2.67 -17.46
N ALA A 11 12.52 2.46 -16.32
CA ALA A 11 12.86 1.40 -15.38
C ALA A 11 12.73 0.00 -16.01
N LYS A 12 11.69 -0.24 -16.82
CA LYS A 12 11.51 -1.52 -17.56
C LYS A 12 12.64 -1.79 -18.55
N LYS A 13 13.27 -0.74 -19.13
CA LYS A 13 14.37 -0.91 -20.08
C LYS A 13 15.63 -1.47 -19.42
N PHE A 14 15.85 -1.18 -18.14
CA PHE A 14 17.08 -1.52 -17.42
C PHE A 14 16.89 -2.57 -16.31
N SER A 15 15.64 -2.93 -15.99
CA SER A 15 15.36 -3.93 -14.96
C SER A 15 15.21 -5.34 -15.55
N ASN A 16 16.06 -6.26 -15.10
CA ASN A 16 15.94 -7.69 -15.39
C ASN A 16 14.92 -8.40 -14.48
N LYS A 17 14.35 -7.72 -13.48
CA LYS A 17 13.49 -8.31 -12.43
C LYS A 17 12.07 -7.73 -12.40
N GLY A 18 11.73 -6.86 -13.35
CA GLY A 18 10.45 -6.16 -13.39
C GLY A 18 10.44 -4.84 -12.62
N VAL A 19 9.27 -4.20 -12.56
CA VAL A 19 9.07 -2.87 -11.95
C VAL A 19 7.78 -2.92 -11.14
N GLY A 20 7.80 -2.41 -9.90
CA GLY A 20 6.61 -2.16 -9.10
C GLY A 20 6.41 -0.65 -8.90
N VAL A 21 5.16 -0.21 -8.74
CA VAL A 21 4.83 1.19 -8.49
C VAL A 21 4.05 1.30 -7.19
N LEU A 22 4.53 2.10 -6.25
CA LEU A 22 3.80 2.39 -5.02
C LEU A 22 3.04 3.69 -5.18
N LYS A 23 1.72 3.64 -5.01
CA LYS A 23 0.93 4.84 -4.77
C LYS A 23 1.40 5.42 -3.44
N CYS A 24 1.63 6.73 -3.37
CA CYS A 24 2.09 7.39 -2.15
C CYS A 24 1.50 8.80 -2.06
N THR A 25 1.32 9.30 -0.83
CA THR A 25 1.08 10.72 -0.56
C THR A 25 2.21 11.22 0.34
N SER A 26 3.04 12.15 -0.15
CA SER A 26 4.24 12.62 0.54
C SER A 26 3.94 13.69 1.60
N LEU A 27 3.11 13.35 2.59
CA LEU A 27 2.74 14.19 3.75
C LEU A 27 2.93 13.36 5.04
N TYR A 28 3.37 14.00 6.13
CA TYR A 28 3.86 13.30 7.33
C TYR A 28 3.31 13.93 8.63
N PRO A 29 2.18 13.45 9.18
CA PRO A 29 1.31 12.41 8.62
C PRO A 29 0.45 12.91 7.46
N ALA A 30 0.06 12.00 6.57
CA ALA A 30 -0.86 12.29 5.48
C ALA A 30 -2.31 12.28 5.99
N PRO A 31 -3.09 13.37 5.81
CA PRO A 31 -4.51 13.37 6.17
C PRO A 31 -5.35 12.50 5.25
N ASP A 32 -6.37 11.82 5.76
CA ASP A 32 -7.18 10.85 5.01
C ASP A 32 -7.77 11.40 3.70
N ASN A 33 -8.23 12.66 3.71
CA ASN A 33 -8.80 13.32 2.53
C ASN A 33 -7.77 13.58 1.41
N THR A 34 -6.47 13.38 1.65
CA THR A 34 -5.39 13.52 0.66
C THR A 34 -4.95 12.19 0.06
N ILE A 35 -5.44 11.07 0.59
CA ILE A 35 -4.91 9.74 0.25
C ILE A 35 -5.37 9.30 -1.13
N ASN A 36 -6.66 9.38 -1.48
CA ASN A 36 -7.15 8.97 -2.81
C ASN A 36 -6.70 7.55 -3.25
N LEU A 37 -7.07 6.51 -2.48
CA LEU A 37 -6.68 5.13 -2.75
C LEU A 37 -7.22 4.55 -4.07
N ASN A 38 -8.30 5.09 -4.63
CA ASN A 38 -8.81 4.69 -5.95
C ASN A 38 -7.77 4.89 -7.08
N SER A 39 -6.74 5.71 -6.85
CA SER A 39 -5.60 5.82 -7.77
C SER A 39 -4.82 4.51 -7.92
N ILE A 40 -4.85 3.59 -6.95
CA ILE A 40 -4.25 2.24 -7.06
C ILE A 40 -4.89 1.47 -8.21
N VAL A 41 -6.23 1.46 -8.28
CA VAL A 41 -6.98 0.81 -9.36
C VAL A 41 -6.61 1.41 -10.72
N THR A 42 -6.61 2.75 -10.79
CA THR A 42 -6.23 3.49 -12.02
C THR A 42 -4.81 3.15 -12.48
N LEU A 43 -3.83 3.15 -11.56
CA LEU A 43 -2.42 2.88 -11.86
C LEU A 43 -2.24 1.44 -12.35
N ARG A 44 -2.88 0.47 -11.68
CA ARG A 44 -2.82 -0.94 -12.06
C ARG A 44 -3.34 -1.14 -13.48
N ASP A 45 -4.50 -0.55 -13.78
CA ASP A 45 -5.17 -0.74 -15.06
C ASP A 45 -4.39 -0.09 -16.21
N LYS A 46 -3.72 1.05 -15.96
CA LYS A 46 -2.93 1.78 -16.97
C LYS A 46 -1.51 1.22 -17.18
N LEU A 47 -0.81 0.85 -16.11
CA LEU A 47 0.63 0.56 -16.19
C LEU A 47 0.93 -0.93 -16.42
N LYS A 48 -0.03 -1.82 -16.12
CA LYS A 48 0.12 -3.29 -16.23
C LYS A 48 1.41 -3.78 -15.55
N VAL A 49 1.65 -3.29 -14.34
CA VAL A 49 2.73 -3.71 -13.43
C VAL A 49 2.15 -3.93 -12.04
N PRO A 50 2.84 -4.65 -11.13
CA PRO A 50 2.47 -4.66 -9.72
C PRO A 50 2.34 -3.23 -9.18
N VAL A 51 1.20 -2.95 -8.55
CA VAL A 51 0.95 -1.66 -7.89
C VAL A 51 0.75 -1.92 -6.41
N GLY A 52 1.45 -1.16 -5.59
CA GLY A 52 1.33 -1.20 -4.13
C GLY A 52 0.98 0.15 -3.53
N TYR A 53 1.16 0.26 -2.22
CA TYR A 53 0.88 1.44 -1.44
C TYR A 53 2.01 1.71 -0.44
N SER A 54 2.55 2.93 -0.46
CA SER A 54 3.48 3.47 0.53
C SER A 54 2.70 4.47 1.39
N ASP A 55 2.57 4.15 2.67
CA ASP A 55 1.67 4.81 3.60
C ASP A 55 2.40 5.74 4.58
N HIS A 56 1.83 6.93 4.77
CA HIS A 56 2.26 7.93 5.75
C HIS A 56 1.12 8.40 6.66
N THR A 57 0.03 7.62 6.76
CA THR A 57 -1.03 7.89 7.74
C THR A 57 -0.64 7.44 9.15
N ILE A 58 -1.46 7.72 10.16
CA ILE A 58 -1.13 7.36 11.54
C ILE A 58 -1.34 5.86 11.82
N ASP A 59 -2.42 5.27 11.31
CA ASP A 59 -2.82 3.90 11.64
C ASP A 59 -2.65 2.95 10.43
N ASP A 60 -3.41 1.84 10.42
CA ASP A 60 -3.40 0.82 9.37
C ASP A 60 -4.67 0.78 8.50
N LEU A 61 -5.60 1.72 8.69
CA LEU A 61 -6.89 1.71 7.99
C LEU A 61 -6.71 1.86 6.48
N THR A 62 -5.85 2.80 6.07
CA THR A 62 -5.55 3.05 4.66
C THR A 62 -4.81 1.88 4.01
N ILE A 63 -3.95 1.19 4.76
CA ILE A 63 -3.22 0.00 4.32
C ILE A 63 -4.20 -1.15 4.07
N CYS A 64 -5.08 -1.45 5.02
CA CYS A 64 -6.10 -2.48 4.88
C CYS A 64 -7.02 -2.19 3.68
N SER A 65 -7.40 -0.92 3.50
CA SER A 65 -8.20 -0.46 2.36
C SER A 65 -7.45 -0.59 1.04
N ALA A 66 -6.16 -0.26 1.01
CA ALA A 66 -5.32 -0.38 -0.19
C ALA A 66 -5.17 -1.83 -0.65
N VAL A 67 -4.98 -2.77 0.28
CA VAL A 67 -4.96 -4.21 -0.03
C VAL A 67 -6.29 -4.65 -0.63
N SER A 68 -7.42 -4.19 -0.07
CA SER A 68 -8.76 -4.48 -0.59
C SER A 68 -8.98 -3.96 -2.02
N LEU A 69 -8.29 -2.89 -2.41
CA LEU A 69 -8.29 -2.34 -3.77
C LEU A 69 -7.30 -3.03 -4.72
N GLY A 70 -6.53 -4.00 -4.23
CA GLY A 70 -5.59 -4.80 -4.98
C GLY A 70 -4.15 -4.30 -4.96
N ALA A 71 -3.75 -3.53 -3.94
CA ALA A 71 -2.34 -3.25 -3.69
C ALA A 71 -1.60 -4.56 -3.34
N THR A 72 -0.50 -4.85 -4.03
CA THR A 72 0.28 -6.09 -3.86
C THR A 72 1.60 -5.90 -3.11
N ILE A 73 1.94 -4.65 -2.77
CA ILE A 73 3.14 -4.28 -2.02
C ILE A 73 2.70 -3.23 -1.01
N ILE A 74 3.08 -3.38 0.25
CA ILE A 74 2.77 -2.42 1.32
C ILE A 74 4.09 -1.93 1.92
N GLU A 75 4.21 -0.62 2.08
CA GLU A 75 5.31 0.05 2.74
C GLU A 75 4.76 0.97 3.84
N LYS A 76 5.34 0.90 5.03
CA LYS A 76 4.98 1.70 6.20
C LYS A 76 6.24 1.96 7.01
N HIS A 77 6.40 3.20 7.48
CA HIS A 77 7.48 3.53 8.40
C HIS A 77 7.37 2.69 9.69
N PHE A 78 8.52 2.21 10.17
CA PHE A 78 8.62 1.33 11.32
C PHE A 78 9.66 1.86 12.30
N THR A 79 9.37 1.78 13.60
CA THR A 79 10.31 2.15 14.66
C THR A 79 10.26 1.17 15.82
N LEU A 80 11.39 1.00 16.49
CA LEU A 80 11.46 0.29 17.77
C LEU A 80 11.20 1.21 18.97
N ASP A 81 11.25 2.52 18.75
CA ASP A 81 10.99 3.55 19.75
C ASP A 81 10.41 4.79 19.09
N ASN A 82 9.17 5.15 19.43
CA ASN A 82 8.48 6.32 18.92
C ASN A 82 8.76 7.60 19.74
N LYS A 83 9.56 7.50 20.80
CA LYS A 83 10.01 8.65 21.60
C LYS A 83 11.25 9.33 21.03
N LEU A 84 11.89 8.73 20.02
CA LEU A 84 13.03 9.32 19.33
C LEU A 84 12.62 10.63 18.65
N LEU A 85 13.51 11.63 18.70
CA LEU A 85 13.20 13.01 18.34
C LEU A 85 12.97 13.25 16.84
N LYS A 86 13.35 12.32 15.94
CA LYS A 86 13.16 12.53 14.50
C LYS A 86 11.68 12.39 14.14
N ALA A 87 11.22 13.28 13.26
CA ALA A 87 9.81 13.40 12.87
C ALA A 87 9.20 12.07 12.43
N ASP A 88 9.93 11.27 11.65
CA ASP A 88 9.44 9.99 11.12
C ASP A 88 9.14 8.96 12.22
N HIS A 89 9.84 8.98 13.36
CA HIS A 89 9.58 8.03 14.45
C HIS A 89 8.21 8.26 15.09
N LYS A 90 7.69 9.48 15.07
CA LYS A 90 6.40 9.82 15.69
C LYS A 90 5.20 9.26 14.91
N ILE A 91 5.37 9.08 13.60
CA ILE A 91 4.33 8.51 12.71
C ILE A 91 4.62 7.04 12.34
N SER A 92 5.78 6.53 12.75
CA SER A 92 6.19 5.16 12.49
C SER A 92 5.37 4.18 13.32
N MET A 93 5.08 3.04 12.72
CA MET A 93 4.41 1.93 13.39
C MET A 93 5.39 1.19 14.31
N MET A 94 4.93 0.84 15.51
CA MET A 94 5.69 0.03 16.47
C MET A 94 5.55 -1.48 16.16
N PRO A 95 6.41 -2.36 16.69
CA PRO A 95 6.39 -3.80 16.37
C PRO A 95 5.05 -4.48 16.62
N LYS A 96 4.36 -4.12 17.70
CA LYS A 96 3.05 -4.67 18.05
C LYS A 96 1.99 -4.32 17.00
N ASP A 97 1.93 -3.05 16.60
CA ASP A 97 0.94 -2.55 15.65
C ASP A 97 1.24 -3.07 14.23
N PHE A 98 2.52 -3.21 13.89
CA PHE A 98 2.94 -3.82 12.62
C PHE A 98 2.52 -5.28 12.51
N LEU A 99 2.65 -6.05 13.60
CA LEU A 99 2.16 -7.42 13.65
C LEU A 99 0.63 -7.48 13.51
N ILE A 100 -0.09 -6.56 14.15
CA ILE A 100 -1.56 -6.47 14.02
C ILE A 100 -1.96 -6.15 12.59
N MET A 101 -1.31 -5.18 11.96
CA MET A 101 -1.51 -4.82 10.55
C MET A 101 -1.25 -6.03 9.63
N SER A 102 -0.12 -6.73 9.82
CA SER A 102 0.20 -7.94 9.03
C SER A 102 -0.90 -9.00 9.11
N LYS A 103 -1.39 -9.29 10.32
CA LYS A 103 -2.50 -10.24 10.53
C LYS A 103 -3.81 -9.76 9.93
N LYS A 104 -4.09 -8.46 9.95
CA LYS A 104 -5.28 -7.89 9.26
C LYS A 104 -5.17 -8.09 7.76
N ILE A 105 -3.99 -7.87 7.16
CA ILE A 105 -3.74 -8.07 5.73
C ILE A 105 -3.99 -9.54 5.36
N GLU A 106 -3.43 -10.50 6.10
CA GLU A 106 -3.65 -11.94 5.87
C GLU A 106 -5.16 -12.28 5.88
N ARG A 107 -5.88 -11.81 6.90
CA ARG A 107 -7.33 -12.01 7.00
C ARG A 107 -8.10 -11.35 5.85
N ILE A 108 -7.70 -10.16 5.41
CA ILE A 108 -8.32 -9.49 4.27
C ILE A 108 -8.16 -10.31 3.00
N LEU A 109 -6.98 -10.90 2.76
CA LEU A 109 -6.76 -11.76 1.60
C LEU A 109 -7.68 -13.00 1.60
N GLU A 110 -7.93 -13.59 2.77
CA GLU A 110 -8.93 -14.66 2.94
C GLU A 110 -10.36 -14.15 2.67
N ILE A 111 -10.73 -13.00 3.25
CA ILE A 111 -12.06 -12.39 3.11
C ILE A 111 -12.38 -12.02 1.66
N LEU A 112 -11.41 -11.50 0.90
CA LEU A 112 -11.59 -11.08 -0.48
C LEU A 112 -11.99 -12.26 -1.39
N GLY A 113 -11.56 -13.48 -1.05
CA GLY A 113 -11.93 -14.69 -1.77
C GLY A 113 -11.65 -14.63 -3.26
N THR A 114 -12.62 -15.05 -4.07
CA THR A 114 -12.51 -15.07 -5.53
C THR A 114 -13.54 -14.15 -6.18
N LYS A 115 -13.40 -13.91 -7.49
CA LYS A 115 -14.38 -13.13 -8.26
C LYS A 115 -15.68 -13.90 -8.55
N ASN A 116 -15.76 -15.17 -8.17
CA ASN A 116 -16.93 -16.00 -8.42
C ASN A 116 -17.99 -15.74 -7.36
N ILE A 117 -19.25 -15.68 -7.77
CA ILE A 117 -20.38 -15.71 -6.83
C ILE A 117 -20.54 -17.15 -6.37
N VAL A 118 -20.12 -17.41 -5.14
CA VAL A 118 -20.21 -18.75 -4.51
C VAL A 118 -21.49 -18.85 -3.71
N LYS A 119 -22.21 -19.97 -3.83
CA LYS A 119 -23.23 -20.37 -2.86
C LYS A 119 -22.58 -21.25 -1.81
N PHE A 120 -22.75 -20.91 -0.55
CA PHE A 120 -22.41 -21.81 0.55
C PHE A 120 -23.69 -22.57 0.91
N GLU A 121 -23.65 -23.88 0.78
CA GLU A 121 -24.67 -24.76 1.35
C GLU A 121 -24.34 -24.94 2.84
N GLU A 122 -25.37 -25.02 3.69
CA GLU A 122 -25.26 -25.22 5.14
C GLU A 122 -24.70 -26.60 5.51
#